data_AF-K2FBS3-F1
#
_entry.id   AF-K2FBS3-F1
#
_cell.length_a   1.000
_cell.length_b   1.000
_cell.length_c   1.000
_cell.angle_alpha   90.00
_cell.angle_beta   90.00
_cell.angle_gamma   90.00
#
_symmetry.space_group_name_H-M   'P 1'
#
loop_
_entity.id
_entity.type
_entity.pdbx_description
1 polymer ?
#
loop_
_entity_poly.entity_id
_entity_poly.type
_entity_poly.pdbx_seq_one_letter_code
_entity_poly.pdbx_strand_id
1 'polypeptide(L)'
;MALPKERTVGEYLEQGPELLFLYHPALGPLYSIIQRKIQGGHFHLGASVLFELADLYAKNLEVNGCLEIYAEKPIGHYSSKGDLHFSKEAGSCILENVTIENTGVDWKSSSPYWKMNLKTRESVKIVLKGKSKFIARNLHLQGSHTFIIEDGQTIKIL
;
A
#
# COMPACT_ATOMS: atom_id res chain seq x y z
N MET A 1 26.60 0.46 -0.58
CA MET A 1 25.39 -0.11 0.04
C MET A 1 25.62 -1.61 0.16
N ALA A 2 25.56 -2.19 1.36
CA ALA A 2 25.65 -3.64 1.50
C ALA A 2 24.33 -4.26 1.02
N LEU A 3 24.40 -5.39 0.32
CA LEU A 3 23.20 -6.16 0.00
C LEU A 3 22.58 -6.67 1.32
N PRO A 4 21.25 -6.66 1.44
CA PRO A 4 20.59 -7.26 2.60
C PRO A 4 20.96 -8.73 2.69
N LYS A 5 21.05 -9.25 3.93
CA LYS A 5 21.35 -10.66 4.17
C LYS A 5 20.19 -11.51 3.63
N GLU A 6 20.49 -12.36 2.65
CA GLU A 6 19.51 -13.29 2.09
C GLU A 6 19.11 -14.35 3.12
N ARG A 7 17.82 -14.67 3.20
CA ARG A 7 17.36 -15.81 4.00
C ARG A 7 17.64 -17.12 3.26
N THR A 8 17.91 -18.16 4.04
CA THR A 8 17.86 -19.54 3.56
C THR A 8 16.42 -19.94 3.23
N VAL A 9 16.25 -20.99 2.42
CA VAL A 9 14.92 -21.54 2.12
C VAL A 9 14.17 -21.95 3.39
N GLY A 10 14.87 -22.51 4.39
CA GLY A 10 14.26 -22.87 5.68
C GLY A 10 13.73 -21.65 6.42
N GLU A 11 14.54 -20.60 6.54
CA GLU A 11 14.11 -19.33 7.15
C GLU A 11 12.92 -18.71 6.40
N TYR A 12 12.92 -18.75 5.07
CA TYR A 12 11.79 -18.26 4.25
C TYR A 12 10.50 -19.06 4.53
N LEU A 13 10.57 -20.39 4.64
CA LEU A 13 9.41 -21.22 4.91
C LEU A 13 8.84 -21.01 6.33
N GLU A 14 9.70 -20.69 7.30
CA GLU A 14 9.28 -20.48 8.69
C GLU A 14 8.83 -19.04 8.99
N GLN A 15 9.52 -18.06 8.40
CA GLN A 15 9.37 -16.63 8.71
C GLN A 15 8.63 -15.85 7.62
N GLY A 16 8.38 -16.47 6.46
CA GLY A 16 7.81 -15.82 5.29
C GLY A 16 8.82 -14.98 4.50
N PRO A 17 8.31 -14.18 3.55
CA PRO A 17 9.15 -13.32 2.71
C PRO A 17 9.81 -12.20 3.51
N GLU A 18 10.92 -11.69 2.99
CA GLU A 18 11.62 -10.51 3.49
C GLU A 18 10.84 -9.22 3.21
N LEU A 19 10.06 -9.21 2.13
CA LEU A 19 9.14 -8.15 1.75
C LEU A 19 8.10 -8.75 0.82
N LEU A 20 6.82 -8.46 1.08
CA LEU A 20 5.76 -8.70 0.10
C LEU A 20 5.22 -7.35 -0.38
N PHE A 21 5.52 -7.00 -1.63
CA PHE A 21 5.06 -5.75 -2.23
C PHE A 21 4.22 -6.04 -3.47
N LEU A 22 2.94 -5.66 -3.42
CA LEU A 22 2.04 -5.70 -4.57
C LEU A 22 1.57 -4.29 -4.88
N TYR A 23 1.57 -3.93 -6.16
CA TYR A 23 1.06 -2.66 -6.63
C TYR A 23 0.29 -2.82 -7.93
N HIS A 24 -0.74 -2.00 -8.12
CA HIS A 24 -1.56 -2.00 -9.32
C HIS A 24 -0.74 -1.53 -10.54
N PRO A 25 -0.83 -2.18 -11.72
CA PRO A 25 -0.02 -1.82 -12.90
C PRO A 25 -0.17 -0.37 -13.36
N ALA A 26 -1.36 0.22 -13.19
CA ALA A 26 -1.61 1.63 -13.51
C ALA A 26 -0.88 2.63 -12.60
N LEU A 27 -0.29 2.17 -11.49
CA LEU A 27 0.62 2.99 -10.69
C LEU A 27 1.86 3.39 -11.52
N GLY A 28 2.26 2.55 -12.47
CA GLY A 28 3.31 2.85 -13.43
C GLY A 28 3.86 1.54 -13.98
N PRO A 29 3.70 1.25 -15.28
CA PRO A 29 4.20 -0.01 -15.84
C PRO A 29 5.73 -0.05 -15.89
N LEU A 30 6.40 1.10 -15.76
CA LEU A 30 7.85 1.23 -15.77
C LEU A 30 8.34 1.65 -14.38
N TYR A 31 9.42 1.02 -13.90
CA TYR A 31 10.07 1.41 -12.65
C TYR A 31 10.49 2.88 -12.63
N SER A 32 10.81 3.45 -13.80
CA SER A 32 11.15 4.87 -13.95
C SER A 32 9.99 5.83 -13.64
N ILE A 33 8.75 5.35 -13.74
CA ILE A 33 7.54 6.06 -13.30
C ILE A 33 7.28 5.79 -11.82
N ILE A 34 7.41 4.54 -11.38
CA ILE A 34 7.19 4.16 -9.97
C ILE A 34 8.13 4.93 -9.04
N GLN A 35 9.42 5.09 -9.38
CA GLN A 35 10.38 5.86 -8.59
C GLN A 35 9.99 7.35 -8.43
N ARG A 36 9.14 7.89 -9.31
CA ARG A 36 8.62 9.26 -9.20
C ARG A 36 7.41 9.32 -8.27
N LYS A 37 6.77 8.19 -7.98
CA LYS A 37 5.62 8.09 -7.08
C LYS A 37 6.01 7.65 -5.68
N ILE A 38 6.98 6.74 -5.57
CA ILE A 38 7.51 6.22 -4.31
C ILE A 38 8.98 6.63 -4.23
N GLN A 39 9.29 7.53 -3.31
CA GLN A 39 10.57 8.23 -3.25
C GLN A 39 11.17 8.11 -1.85
N GLY A 40 12.40 7.58 -1.76
CA GLY A 40 13.06 7.38 -0.47
C GLY A 40 12.28 6.42 0.44
N GLY A 41 12.38 6.63 1.75
CA GLY A 41 11.68 5.80 2.75
C GLY A 41 12.32 4.44 2.96
N HIS A 42 11.60 3.56 3.67
CA HIS A 42 12.10 2.24 4.02
C HIS A 42 10.96 1.23 4.24
N PHE A 43 11.07 0.05 3.65
CA PHE A 43 10.22 -1.09 3.98
C PHE A 43 11.08 -2.08 4.76
N HIS A 44 10.68 -2.33 6.01
CA HIS A 44 11.43 -3.17 6.93
C HIS A 44 11.29 -4.66 6.58
N LEU A 45 12.21 -5.47 7.10
CA LEU A 45 12.18 -6.92 6.94
C LEU A 45 10.86 -7.52 7.44
N GLY A 46 10.22 -8.31 6.59
CA GLY A 46 8.92 -8.93 6.87
C GLY A 46 7.73 -8.00 6.66
N ALA A 47 7.92 -6.79 6.11
CA ALA A 47 6.82 -5.90 5.79
C ALA A 47 5.95 -6.44 4.63
N SER A 48 4.67 -6.08 4.68
CA SER A 48 3.70 -6.34 3.61
C SER A 48 3.08 -5.01 3.18
N VAL A 49 3.18 -4.69 1.90
CA VAL A 49 2.67 -3.44 1.36
C VAL A 49 1.84 -3.72 0.11
N LEU A 50 0.63 -3.20 0.09
CA LEU A 50 -0.30 -3.32 -1.02
C LEU A 50 -0.77 -1.95 -1.48
N PHE A 51 -0.51 -1.60 -2.74
CA PHE A 51 -0.94 -0.37 -3.38
C PHE A 51 -1.86 -0.66 -4.57
N GLU A 52 -3.14 -0.86 -4.28
CA GLU A 52 -4.17 -1.08 -5.27
C GLU A 52 -4.83 0.25 -5.70
N LEU A 53 -4.04 1.14 -6.32
CA LEU A 53 -4.45 2.45 -6.83
C LEU A 53 -3.53 2.92 -7.96
N ALA A 54 -4.02 3.81 -8.84
CA ALA A 54 -3.20 4.39 -9.90
C ALA A 54 -2.47 5.68 -9.49
N ASP A 55 -3.00 6.44 -8.52
CA ASP A 55 -2.44 7.74 -8.13
C ASP A 55 -1.96 7.76 -6.67
N LEU A 56 -0.65 7.55 -6.50
CA LEU A 56 0.03 7.60 -5.21
C LEU A 56 1.21 8.56 -5.30
N TYR A 57 1.39 9.38 -4.27
CA TYR A 57 2.63 10.06 -3.98
C TYR A 57 3.08 9.71 -2.57
N ALA A 58 4.12 8.90 -2.45
CA ALA A 58 4.74 8.48 -1.20
C ALA A 58 6.19 8.96 -1.18
N LYS A 59 6.51 9.89 -0.28
CA LYS A 59 7.88 10.36 -0.07
C LYS A 59 8.30 10.10 1.37
N ASN A 60 9.44 9.42 1.54
CA ASN A 60 9.95 8.99 2.84
C ASN A 60 8.91 8.21 3.66
N LEU A 61 8.13 7.37 2.99
CA LEU A 61 7.21 6.44 3.65
C LEU A 61 8.01 5.31 4.30
N GLU A 62 7.79 5.07 5.59
CA GLU A 62 8.40 3.99 6.33
C GLU A 62 7.32 2.99 6.78
N VAL A 63 7.53 1.70 6.47
CA VAL A 63 6.58 0.64 6.84
C VAL A 63 7.31 -0.49 7.55
N ASN A 64 7.01 -0.65 8.83
CA ASN A 64 7.34 -1.79 9.65
C ASN A 64 6.04 -2.52 10.02
N GLY A 65 5.72 -3.59 9.29
CA GLY A 65 4.45 -4.31 9.43
C GLY A 65 3.65 -4.30 8.12
N CYS A 66 2.34 -4.06 8.21
CA CYS A 66 1.40 -4.14 7.09
C CYS A 66 0.75 -2.78 6.75
N LEU A 67 0.81 -2.40 5.47
CA LEU A 67 0.10 -1.26 4.88
C LEU A 67 -0.69 -1.70 3.66
N GLU A 68 -1.97 -1.37 3.63
CA GLU A 68 -2.86 -1.63 2.51
C GLU A 68 -3.55 -0.33 2.06
N ILE A 69 -3.42 0.01 0.78
CA ILE A 69 -4.12 1.14 0.17
C ILE A 69 -4.93 0.61 -1.01
N TYR A 70 -6.24 0.80 -0.94
CA TYR A 70 -7.17 0.33 -1.95
C TYR A 70 -7.98 1.50 -2.50
N ALA A 71 -8.02 1.65 -3.82
CA ALA A 71 -9.02 2.45 -4.50
C ALA A 71 -10.06 1.50 -5.12
N GLU A 72 -11.35 1.71 -4.83
CA GLU A 72 -12.43 0.88 -5.41
C GLU A 72 -12.46 0.96 -6.94
N LYS A 73 -12.08 2.12 -7.48
CA LYS A 73 -12.00 2.39 -8.91
C LYS A 73 -10.63 3.01 -9.22
N PRO A 74 -9.57 2.20 -9.37
CA PRO A 74 -8.21 2.71 -9.45
C PRO A 74 -7.91 3.48 -10.75
N ILE A 75 -8.69 3.25 -11.81
CA ILE A 75 -8.40 3.74 -13.17
C ILE A 75 -9.49 4.62 -13.78
N GLY A 76 -10.56 4.97 -13.04
CA GLY A 76 -11.60 5.89 -13.53
C GLY A 76 -12.98 5.62 -12.95
N HIS A 77 -14.02 5.80 -13.76
CA HIS A 77 -15.42 5.70 -13.34
C HIS A 77 -16.24 4.86 -14.33
N TYR A 78 -17.39 4.36 -13.88
CA TYR A 78 -18.34 3.67 -14.75
C TYR A 78 -19.37 4.64 -15.29
N SER A 79 -19.70 4.53 -16.57
CA SER A 79 -20.80 5.26 -17.19
C SER A 79 -22.16 4.77 -16.64
N SER A 80 -23.24 5.50 -16.93
CA SER A 80 -24.60 5.07 -16.59
C SER A 80 -25.02 3.74 -17.25
N LYS A 81 -24.27 3.30 -18.27
CA LYS A 81 -24.46 2.01 -18.96
C LYS A 81 -23.59 0.89 -18.40
N GLY A 82 -22.69 1.19 -17.45
CA GLY A 82 -21.79 0.21 -16.84
C GLY A 82 -20.43 0.06 -17.53
N ASP A 83 -20.10 0.91 -18.50
CA ASP A 83 -18.79 0.89 -19.18
C ASP A 83 -17.73 1.61 -18.35
N LEU A 84 -16.54 1.02 -18.21
CA LEU A 84 -15.42 1.67 -17.52
C LEU A 84 -14.77 2.73 -18.42
N HIS A 85 -14.79 3.98 -17.99
CA HIS A 85 -14.13 5.09 -18.64
C HIS A 85 -12.86 5.48 -17.87
N PHE A 86 -11.71 5.41 -18.55
CA PHE A 86 -10.45 5.88 -18.00
C PHE A 86 -10.53 7.38 -17.71
N SER A 87 -10.33 7.77 -16.45
CA SER A 87 -10.38 9.17 -16.05
C SER A 87 -9.55 9.41 -14.79
N LYS A 88 -9.37 10.68 -14.43
CA LYS A 88 -8.78 11.08 -13.14
C LYS A 88 -9.78 11.03 -11.98
N GLU A 89 -10.97 10.49 -12.20
CA GLU A 89 -12.02 10.34 -11.18
C GLU A 89 -11.81 9.04 -10.41
N ALA A 90 -10.64 8.94 -9.78
CA ALA A 90 -10.18 7.79 -9.04
C ALA A 90 -9.63 8.24 -7.68
N GLY A 91 -9.52 7.29 -6.76
CA GLY A 91 -8.90 7.49 -5.46
C GLY A 91 -7.43 7.87 -5.62
N SER A 92 -7.00 8.90 -4.89
CA SER A 92 -5.59 9.31 -4.82
C SER A 92 -5.09 9.36 -3.39
N CYS A 93 -3.80 9.07 -3.19
CA CYS A 93 -3.18 9.06 -1.87
C CYS A 93 -1.86 9.85 -1.86
N ILE A 94 -1.65 10.65 -0.82
CA ILE A 94 -0.41 11.37 -0.56
C ILE A 94 0.07 11.00 0.84
N LEU A 95 1.27 10.41 0.95
CA LEU A 95 1.93 10.06 2.20
C LEU A 95 3.33 10.69 2.21
N GLU A 96 3.55 11.73 3.01
CA GLU A 96 4.85 12.40 3.10
C GLU A 96 5.41 12.34 4.52
N ASN A 97 6.57 11.71 4.70
CA ASN A 97 7.18 11.45 6.00
C ASN A 97 6.19 10.76 6.96
N VAL A 98 5.59 9.67 6.48
CA VAL A 98 4.65 8.86 7.27
C VAL A 98 5.37 7.59 7.70
N THR A 99 5.29 7.26 8.98
CA THR A 99 5.83 6.02 9.55
C THR A 99 4.68 5.14 10.01
N ILE A 100 4.72 3.87 9.63
CA ILE A 100 3.74 2.86 10.02
C ILE A 100 4.46 1.76 10.78
N GLU A 101 4.00 1.50 12.00
CA GLU A 101 4.52 0.44 12.86
C GLU A 101 3.38 -0.41 13.39
N ASN A 102 3.33 -1.68 12.99
CA ASN A 102 2.36 -2.64 13.49
C ASN A 102 2.90 -4.07 13.41
N THR A 103 2.22 -5.01 14.07
CA THR A 103 2.65 -6.42 14.14
C THR A 103 2.51 -7.19 12.82
N GLY A 104 1.92 -6.59 11.78
CA GLY A 104 1.98 -7.06 10.40
C GLY A 104 1.30 -8.41 10.15
N VAL A 105 1.87 -9.17 9.21
CA VAL A 105 1.32 -10.45 8.74
C VAL A 105 1.74 -11.62 9.63
N ASP A 106 0.82 -12.52 9.91
CA ASP A 106 1.14 -13.84 10.43
C ASP A 106 1.59 -14.77 9.29
N TRP A 107 2.89 -14.73 8.98
CA TRP A 107 3.48 -15.46 7.86
C TRP A 107 3.33 -17.00 7.95
N LYS A 108 3.18 -17.56 9.16
CA LYS A 108 2.99 -19.01 9.32
C LYS A 108 1.64 -19.49 8.83
N SER A 109 0.61 -18.65 8.95
CA SER A 109 -0.77 -18.99 8.62
C SER A 109 -1.27 -18.39 7.29
N SER A 110 -0.37 -17.72 6.55
CA SER A 110 -0.67 -16.97 5.31
C SER A 110 -0.11 -17.62 4.04
N SER A 111 0.49 -18.81 4.13
CA SER A 111 0.99 -19.53 2.96
C SER A 111 -0.16 -20.14 2.13
N PRO A 112 -0.16 -20.04 0.79
CA PRO A 112 0.87 -19.40 -0.05
C PRO A 112 0.69 -17.88 -0.18
N TYR A 113 1.79 -17.14 -0.01
CA TYR A 113 1.80 -15.67 0.10
C TYR A 113 1.38 -14.93 -1.17
N TRP A 114 1.73 -15.47 -2.35
CA TRP A 114 1.47 -14.85 -3.64
C TRP A 114 -0.03 -14.70 -3.96
N LYS A 115 -0.91 -15.40 -3.23
CA LYS A 115 -2.37 -15.24 -3.36
C LYS A 115 -2.90 -13.98 -2.67
N MET A 116 -2.07 -13.28 -1.89
CA MET A 116 -2.45 -12.12 -1.08
C MET A 116 -3.62 -12.36 -0.11
N ASN A 117 -3.96 -13.63 0.17
CA ASN A 117 -4.92 -14.01 1.21
C ASN A 117 -4.20 -14.11 2.57
N LEU A 118 -3.62 -12.99 2.99
CA LEU A 118 -2.78 -12.91 4.17
C LEU A 118 -3.63 -12.75 5.43
N LYS A 119 -3.23 -13.42 6.50
CA LYS A 119 -3.78 -13.19 7.84
C LYS A 119 -2.94 -12.13 8.52
N THR A 120 -3.49 -10.93 8.69
CA THR A 120 -2.84 -9.83 9.40
C THR A 120 -3.18 -9.89 10.89
N ARG A 121 -2.17 -9.67 11.74
CA ARG A 121 -2.38 -9.43 13.19
C ARG A 121 -2.80 -7.98 13.40
N GLU A 122 -2.09 -7.08 12.74
CA GLU A 122 -2.42 -5.66 12.66
C GLU A 122 -2.09 -5.13 11.27
N SER A 123 -2.86 -4.15 10.80
CA SER A 123 -2.54 -3.42 9.58
C SER A 123 -3.08 -2.00 9.60
N VAL A 124 -2.43 -1.12 8.83
CA VAL A 124 -3.01 0.16 8.45
C VAL A 124 -3.65 0.00 7.08
N LYS A 125 -4.95 0.28 7.00
CA LYS A 125 -5.74 0.18 5.78
C LYS A 125 -6.31 1.53 5.39
N ILE A 126 -6.13 1.92 4.13
CA ILE A 126 -6.72 3.12 3.54
C ILE A 126 -7.61 2.67 2.37
N VAL A 127 -8.90 2.98 2.45
CA VAL A 127 -9.89 2.67 1.42
C VAL A 127 -10.39 3.98 0.82
N LEU A 128 -10.19 4.12 -0.49
CA LEU A 128 -10.55 5.28 -1.29
C LEU A 128 -11.74 4.93 -2.18
N LYS A 129 -12.91 5.46 -1.85
CA LYS A 129 -14.12 5.27 -2.66
C LYS A 129 -14.23 6.35 -3.73
N GLY A 130 -14.60 5.98 -4.94
CA GLY A 130 -14.77 6.90 -6.07
C GLY A 130 -13.62 7.90 -6.24
N LYS A 131 -13.96 9.18 -6.41
CA LYS A 131 -13.04 10.31 -6.52
C LYS A 131 -12.72 10.87 -5.13
N SER A 132 -11.98 10.10 -4.35
CA SER A 132 -11.54 10.48 -2.99
C SER A 132 -10.05 10.78 -2.94
N LYS A 133 -9.65 11.50 -1.89
CA LYS A 133 -8.24 11.81 -1.62
C LYS A 133 -7.89 11.70 -0.16
N PHE A 134 -6.84 10.93 0.13
CA PHE A 134 -6.22 10.88 1.45
C PHE A 134 -4.87 11.57 1.42
N ILE A 135 -4.61 12.47 2.37
CA ILE A 135 -3.33 13.17 2.52
C ILE A 135 -2.88 13.04 3.95
N ALA A 136 -1.77 12.36 4.18
CA ALA A 136 -1.11 12.28 5.48
C ALA A 136 0.31 12.83 5.39
N ARG A 137 0.70 13.65 6.38
CA ARG A 137 2.06 14.20 6.49
C ARG A 137 2.57 14.09 7.92
N ASN A 138 3.87 13.83 8.07
CA ASN A 138 4.59 13.85 9.35
C ASN A 138 3.87 13.05 10.45
N LEU A 139 3.30 11.90 10.06
CA LEU A 139 2.41 11.11 10.89
C LEU A 139 3.07 9.78 11.24
N HIS A 140 3.01 9.41 12.51
CA HIS A 140 3.40 8.08 12.97
C HIS A 140 2.15 7.31 13.39
N LEU A 141 1.84 6.23 12.68
CA LEU A 141 0.73 5.34 12.95
C LEU A 141 1.25 4.07 13.64
N GLN A 142 0.75 3.80 14.85
CA GLN A 142 1.07 2.60 15.61
C GLN A 142 -0.15 1.70 15.76
N GLY A 143 0.03 0.39 15.52
CA GLY A 143 -1.04 -0.60 15.58
C GLY A 143 -1.99 -0.56 14.37
N SER A 144 -3.21 -1.08 14.56
CA SER A 144 -4.22 -1.15 13.50
C SER A 144 -4.98 0.15 13.31
N HIS A 145 -5.10 0.60 12.06
CA HIS A 145 -5.92 1.75 11.68
C HIS A 145 -6.68 1.45 10.39
N THR A 146 -7.89 1.97 10.25
CA THR A 146 -8.63 1.89 8.99
C THR A 146 -9.24 3.24 8.67
N PHE A 147 -8.82 3.80 7.54
CA PHE A 147 -9.35 5.04 6.99
C PHE A 147 -10.23 4.70 5.80
N ILE A 148 -11.51 5.09 5.84
CA ILE A 148 -12.44 4.96 4.71
C ILE A 148 -12.79 6.37 4.27
N ILE A 149 -12.39 6.72 3.04
CA ILE A 149 -12.63 8.03 2.46
C ILE A 149 -13.75 7.89 1.44
N GLU A 150 -14.88 8.53 1.71
CA GLU A 150 -16.05 8.45 0.85
C GLU A 150 -15.85 9.23 -0.45
N ASP A 151 -16.66 8.91 -1.46
CA ASP A 151 -16.61 9.55 -2.78
C ASP A 151 -16.75 11.08 -2.67
N GLY A 152 -15.92 11.80 -3.43
CA GLY A 152 -15.83 13.26 -3.42
C GLY A 152 -15.12 13.86 -2.21
N GLN A 153 -14.73 13.07 -1.20
CA GLN A 153 -14.07 13.60 -0.01
C GLN A 153 -12.56 13.76 -0.17
N THR A 154 -12.03 14.77 0.52
CA THR A 154 -10.58 14.89 0.76
C THR A 154 -10.34 14.99 2.26
N ILE A 155 -9.65 13.99 2.81
CA ILE A 155 -9.21 14.00 4.21
C ILE A 155 -7.74 14.33 4.27
N LYS A 156 -7.37 15.18 5.24
CA LYS A 156 -6.01 15.63 5.48
C LYS A 156 -5.66 15.44 6.95
N ILE A 157 -4.54 14.79 7.21
CA ILE A 157 -3.90 14.70 8.52
C ILE A 157 -2.50 15.28 8.31
N LEU A 158 -2.20 16.40 8.96
CA LEU A 158 -1.02 17.23 8.71
C LEU A 158 -0.10 17.30 9.92
#